data_AF-A0A2X3GZD2-F1
#
_entry.id   AF-A0A2X3GZD2-F1
#
_cell.length_a   1.000
_cell.length_b   1.000
_cell.length_c   1.000
_cell.angle_alpha   90.00
_cell.angle_beta   90.00
_cell.angle_gamma   90.00
#
_symmetry.space_group_name_H-M   'P 1'
#
loop_
_entity.id
_entity.type
_entity.pdbx_description
1 polymer ?
#
loop_
_entity_poly.entity_id
_entity_poly.type
_entity_poly.pdbx_seq_one_letter_code
_entity_poly.pdbx_strand_id
1 'polypeptide(L)'
;MNIAQHLAATLKTLRQQRGWSLSRLAEETGVSKAMLGQIERNESSPTVATLWKIATGLNVPFSAFIVPDASAAPSAFDPQQQAMVVTPVFPWDPELRFDHFSITLAPAR
;
A
#
# COMPACT_ATOMS: atom_id res chain seq x y z
N MET A 1 -1.48 -5.34 16.35
CA MET A 1 -1.86 -6.29 15.28
C MET A 1 -0.59 -6.80 14.64
N ASN A 2 -0.39 -8.11 14.46
CA ASN A 2 0.77 -8.61 13.71
C ASN A 2 0.55 -8.45 12.19
N ILE A 3 1.61 -8.53 11.38
CA ILE A 3 1.55 -8.27 9.92
C ILE A 3 0.57 -9.23 9.23
N ALA A 4 0.54 -10.51 9.62
CA ALA A 4 -0.34 -11.50 9.01
C ALA A 4 -1.83 -11.22 9.27
N GLN A 5 -2.17 -10.79 10.50
CA GLN A 5 -3.52 -10.35 10.85
C GLN A 5 -3.92 -9.08 10.10
N HIS A 6 -3.00 -8.12 9.96
CA HIS A 6 -3.23 -6.89 9.19
C HIS A 6 -3.52 -7.18 7.72
N LEU A 7 -2.69 -8.02 7.10
CA LEU A 7 -2.88 -8.50 5.74
C LEU A 7 -4.25 -9.17 5.57
N ALA A 8 -4.59 -10.13 6.42
CA ALA A 8 -5.84 -10.88 6.35
C ALA A 8 -7.07 -9.95 6.44
N ALA A 9 -7.05 -9.02 7.40
CA ALA A 9 -8.12 -8.05 7.60
C ALA A 9 -8.24 -7.05 6.44
N THR A 10 -7.10 -6.55 5.94
CA THR A 10 -7.05 -5.60 4.81
C THR A 10 -7.56 -6.25 3.53
N LEU A 11 -7.11 -7.46 3.23
CA LEU A 11 -7.57 -8.22 2.06
C LEU A 11 -9.08 -8.42 2.07
N LYS A 12 -9.62 -8.87 3.21
CA LYS A 12 -11.05 -9.09 3.37
C LYS A 12 -11.84 -7.80 3.21
N THR A 13 -11.37 -6.72 3.82
CA THR A 13 -11.99 -5.38 3.73
C THR A 13 -12.03 -4.88 2.29
N LEU A 14 -10.89 -4.87 1.59
CA LEU A 14 -10.81 -4.41 0.21
C LEU A 14 -11.66 -5.24 -0.74
N ARG A 15 -11.73 -6.56 -0.54
CA ARG A 15 -12.58 -7.44 -1.33
C ARG A 15 -14.06 -7.13 -1.09
N GLN A 16 -14.48 -6.98 0.16
CA GLN A 16 -15.87 -6.72 0.53
C GLN A 16 -16.33 -5.33 0.09
N GLN A 17 -15.50 -4.29 0.21
CA GLN A 17 -15.81 -2.94 -0.27
C GLN A 17 -16.10 -2.90 -1.78
N ARG A 18 -15.48 -3.79 -2.55
CA ARG A 18 -15.74 -3.93 -3.99
C ARG A 18 -16.90 -4.88 -4.33
N GLY A 19 -17.52 -5.51 -3.33
CA GLY A 19 -18.56 -6.53 -3.53
C GLY A 19 -18.04 -7.79 -4.24
N TRP A 20 -16.74 -8.07 -4.17
CA TRP A 20 -16.13 -9.19 -4.89
C TRP A 20 -16.27 -10.50 -4.12
N SER A 21 -16.60 -11.57 -4.84
CA SER A 21 -16.46 -12.94 -4.33
C SER A 21 -15.00 -13.36 -4.31
N LEU A 22 -14.65 -14.40 -3.54
CA LEU A 22 -13.30 -14.99 -3.60
C LEU A 22 -12.97 -15.56 -4.99
N SER A 23 -13.97 -16.03 -5.74
CA SER A 23 -13.77 -16.47 -7.12
C SER A 23 -13.36 -15.30 -8.02
N ARG A 24 -14.06 -14.17 -7.92
CA ARG A 24 -13.73 -12.96 -8.68
C ARG A 24 -12.34 -12.42 -8.30
N LEU A 25 -12.02 -12.37 -7.01
CA LEU A 25 -10.68 -11.96 -6.58
C LEU A 25 -9.58 -12.88 -7.14
N ALA A 26 -9.85 -14.19 -7.26
CA ALA A 26 -8.91 -15.12 -7.85
C ALA A 26 -8.64 -14.84 -9.34
N GLU A 27 -9.69 -14.48 -10.08
CA GLU A 27 -9.58 -14.08 -11.50
C GLU A 27 -8.76 -12.80 -11.65
N GLU A 28 -9.03 -11.77 -10.84
CA GLU A 28 -8.36 -10.46 -10.92
C GLU A 28 -6.89 -10.51 -10.47
N THR A 29 -6.54 -11.39 -9.53
CA THR A 29 -5.18 -11.47 -8.95
C THR A 29 -4.33 -12.58 -9.53
N GLY A 30 -4.94 -13.57 -10.21
CA GLY A 30 -4.26 -14.79 -10.64
C GLY A 30 -3.78 -15.67 -9.47
N VAL A 31 -4.31 -15.46 -8.26
CA VAL A 31 -4.05 -16.28 -7.06
C VAL A 31 -5.23 -17.21 -6.82
N SER A 32 -4.97 -18.46 -6.45
CA SER A 32 -6.05 -19.44 -6.30
C SER A 32 -7.06 -19.04 -5.21
N LYS A 33 -8.34 -19.32 -5.46
CA LYS A 33 -9.44 -19.08 -4.51
C LYS A 33 -9.18 -19.71 -3.14
N ALA A 34 -8.60 -20.91 -3.11
CA ALA A 34 -8.26 -21.62 -1.88
C ALA A 34 -7.20 -20.84 -1.07
N MET A 35 -6.12 -20.40 -1.72
CA MET A 35 -5.06 -19.62 -1.08
C MET A 35 -5.57 -18.28 -0.57
N LEU A 36 -6.37 -17.55 -1.36
CA LEU A 36 -7.00 -16.30 -0.92
C LEU A 36 -7.89 -16.51 0.32
N GLY A 37 -8.66 -17.59 0.35
CA GLY A 37 -9.46 -17.95 1.52
C GLY A 37 -8.62 -18.27 2.77
N GLN A 38 -7.49 -18.97 2.61
CA GLN A 38 -6.55 -19.24 3.71
C GLN A 38 -5.90 -17.97 4.24
N ILE A 39 -5.53 -17.04 3.34
CA ILE A 39 -4.97 -15.73 3.72
C ILE A 39 -6.00 -14.92 4.52
N GLU A 40 -7.26 -14.83 4.06
CA GLU A 40 -8.31 -14.09 4.79
C GLU A 40 -8.64 -14.67 6.17
N ARG A 41 -8.41 -15.97 6.39
CA ARG A 41 -8.56 -16.63 7.70
C ARG A 41 -7.28 -16.63 8.53
N ASN A 42 -6.20 -16.00 8.04
CA ASN A 42 -4.88 -15.99 8.68
C ASN A 42 -4.31 -17.41 8.90
N GLU A 43 -4.63 -18.36 8.02
CA GLU A 43 -4.16 -19.74 8.05
C GLU A 43 -2.85 -19.94 7.25
N SER A 44 -2.51 -18.99 6.37
CA SER A 44 -1.30 -19.05 5.54
C SER A 44 -0.68 -17.67 5.37
N SER A 45 0.65 -17.59 5.42
CA SER A 45 1.41 -16.39 5.05
C SER A 45 1.80 -16.45 3.57
N PRO A 46 1.35 -15.53 2.71
CA PRO A 46 1.75 -15.51 1.31
C PRO A 46 3.22 -15.12 1.16
N THR A 47 3.84 -15.53 0.06
CA THR A 47 5.14 -14.99 -0.35
C THR A 47 4.99 -13.53 -0.79
N VAL A 48 6.10 -12.79 -0.83
CA VAL A 48 6.13 -11.42 -1.37
C VAL A 48 5.58 -11.36 -2.80
N ALA A 49 5.91 -12.35 -3.64
CA ALA A 49 5.41 -12.43 -5.01
C ALA A 49 3.88 -12.63 -5.08
N THR A 50 3.32 -13.48 -4.22
CA THR A 50 1.86 -13.67 -4.14
C THR A 50 1.19 -12.41 -3.63
N LEU A 51 1.75 -11.74 -2.63
CA LEU A 51 1.22 -10.49 -2.11
C LEU A 51 1.25 -9.38 -3.17
N TRP A 52 2.30 -9.32 -3.99
CA TRP A 52 2.40 -8.38 -5.10
C TRP A 52 1.31 -8.59 -6.17
N LYS A 53 1.02 -9.85 -6.50
CA LYS A 53 -0.09 -10.20 -7.40
C LYS A 53 -1.45 -9.74 -6.85
N ILE A 54 -1.67 -9.95 -5.54
CA ILE A 54 -2.89 -9.50 -4.86
C ILE A 54 -3.02 -7.98 -4.91
N ALA A 55 -1.96 -7.24 -4.59
CA ALA A 55 -1.94 -5.79 -4.62
C ALA A 55 -2.22 -5.23 -6.03
N THR A 56 -1.59 -5.84 -7.04
CA THR A 56 -1.79 -5.47 -8.45
C THR A 56 -3.23 -5.74 -8.90
N GLY A 57 -3.77 -6.93 -8.62
CA GLY A 57 -5.15 -7.28 -9.02
C GLY A 57 -6.23 -6.50 -8.26
N LEU A 58 -5.93 -6.02 -7.05
CA LEU A 58 -6.79 -5.09 -6.31
C LEU A 58 -6.52 -3.62 -6.65
N ASN A 59 -5.54 -3.32 -7.50
CA ASN A 59 -5.09 -1.96 -7.82
C ASN A 59 -4.87 -1.09 -6.57
N VAL A 60 -4.09 -1.60 -5.62
CA VAL A 60 -3.71 -0.92 -4.38
C VAL A 60 -2.19 -0.99 -4.19
N PRO A 61 -1.56 -0.03 -3.48
CA PRO A 61 -0.14 -0.11 -3.19
C PRO A 61 0.18 -1.31 -2.29
N PHE A 62 1.35 -1.94 -2.50
CA PHE A 62 1.84 -3.05 -1.68
C PHE A 62 1.90 -2.71 -0.18
N SER A 63 2.22 -1.44 0.13
CA SER A 63 2.28 -0.93 1.51
C SER A 63 0.98 -1.10 2.29
N ALA A 64 -0.18 -1.11 1.62
CA ALA A 64 -1.49 -1.30 2.25
C ALA A 64 -1.57 -2.59 3.08
N PHE A 65 -0.80 -3.62 2.71
CA PHE A 65 -0.84 -4.92 3.36
C PHE A 65 0.23 -5.16 4.43
N ILE A 66 1.23 -4.27 4.54
CA ILE A 66 2.37 -4.46 5.45
C ILE A 66 2.49 -3.36 6.51
N VAL A 67 1.97 -2.17 6.23
CA VAL A 67 1.96 -1.04 7.16
C VAL A 67 0.56 -0.97 7.78
N PRO A 68 0.39 -1.32 9.07
CA PRO A 68 -0.84 -0.96 9.78
C PRO A 68 -0.91 0.56 9.81
N ASP A 69 -2.04 1.15 9.41
CA ASP A 69 -2.26 2.60 9.31
C ASP A 69 -1.52 3.37 10.42
N ALA A 70 -0.32 3.85 10.11
CA ALA A 70 0.35 4.89 10.86
C ALA A 70 -0.11 6.21 10.25
N SER A 71 -1.40 6.49 10.45
CA SER A 71 -2.08 7.66 9.90
C SER A 71 -2.09 7.69 8.38
N ALA A 72 -3.13 8.32 7.85
CA ALA A 72 -3.24 8.70 6.45
C ALA A 72 -1.90 9.23 5.92
N ALA A 73 -1.65 9.01 4.62
CA ALA A 73 -0.73 9.81 3.83
C ALA A 73 -0.68 11.24 4.41
N PRO A 74 0.51 11.82 4.68
CA PRO A 74 0.62 13.07 5.42
C PRO A 74 -0.44 14.01 4.91
N SER A 75 -1.41 14.31 5.80
CA SER A 75 -2.56 15.15 5.49
C SER A 75 -2.02 16.33 4.71
N ALA A 76 -2.63 16.57 3.55
CA ALA A 76 -2.28 17.66 2.66
C ALA A 76 -1.84 18.86 3.49
N PHE A 77 -0.57 19.20 3.29
CA PHE A 77 0.10 20.44 3.63
C PHE A 77 -0.85 21.57 4.05
N ASP A 78 -0.64 22.16 5.23
CA ASP A 78 -1.22 23.47 5.56
C ASP A 78 -0.51 24.54 4.71
N PRO A 79 -1.17 25.12 3.68
CA PRO A 79 -0.54 26.04 2.74
C PRO A 79 -0.31 27.44 3.32
N GLN A 80 -0.76 27.72 4.55
CA GLN A 80 -0.79 29.10 5.05
C GLN A 80 0.55 29.60 5.62
N GLN A 81 1.55 28.75 5.86
CA GLN A 81 2.71 29.17 6.67
C GLN A 81 4.10 29.07 6.04
N GLN A 82 4.33 28.46 4.86
CA GLN A 82 5.67 28.41 4.27
C GLN A 82 5.66 28.50 2.73
N ALA A 83 6.46 29.43 2.19
CA ALA A 83 6.56 29.71 0.75
C ALA A 83 7.30 28.63 -0.07
N MET A 84 8.06 27.76 0.59
CA MET A 84 8.74 26.61 -0.01
C MET A 84 8.96 25.57 1.07
N VAL A 85 8.57 24.31 0.81
CA VAL A 85 8.95 23.19 1.67
C VAL A 85 9.58 22.07 0.87
N VAL A 86 10.73 21.61 1.37
CA VAL A 86 11.53 20.52 0.82
C VAL A 86 11.42 19.34 1.77
N THR A 87 10.96 18.18 1.28
CA THR A 87 10.89 16.94 2.06
C THR A 87 11.73 15.86 1.38
N PRO A 88 12.67 15.20 2.10
CA PRO A 88 13.43 14.08 1.55
C PRO A 88 12.51 12.86 1.38
N VAL A 89 12.47 12.30 0.17
CA VAL A 89 11.64 11.13 -0.15
C VAL A 89 12.38 9.84 0.22
N PHE A 90 13.72 9.83 0.13
CA PHE A 90 14.63 8.83 0.70
C PHE A 90 16.05 9.42 0.80
N PRO A 91 16.91 8.91 1.72
CA PRO A 91 18.27 9.42 1.91
C PRO A 91 19.20 9.10 0.73
N TRP A 92 20.31 9.85 0.64
CA TRP A 92 21.36 9.69 -0.37
C TRP A 92 21.72 8.23 -0.67
N ASP A 93 21.64 7.85 -1.93
CA ASP A 93 22.12 6.56 -2.42
C ASP A 93 23.57 6.71 -2.95
N PRO A 94 24.59 6.12 -2.29
CA PRO A 94 25.98 6.25 -2.70
C PRO A 94 26.33 5.43 -3.96
N GLU A 95 25.54 4.42 -4.33
CA GLU A 95 25.76 3.62 -5.54
C GLU A 95 25.19 4.33 -6.77
N LEU A 96 23.97 4.85 -6.65
CA LEU A 96 23.26 5.52 -7.75
C LEU A 96 23.57 7.04 -7.81
N ARG A 97 24.23 7.59 -6.78
CA ARG A 97 24.73 8.96 -6.67
C ARG A 97 23.67 10.04 -6.89
N PHE A 98 22.51 9.88 -6.27
CA PHE A 98 21.47 10.88 -6.35
C PHE A 98 20.72 11.04 -5.02
N ASP A 99 20.16 12.23 -4.84
CA ASP A 99 19.19 12.54 -3.80
C ASP A 99 17.80 12.76 -4.44
N HIS A 100 16.75 12.32 -3.74
CA HIS A 100 15.37 12.56 -4.18
C HIS A 100 14.62 13.44 -3.17
N PHE A 101 14.23 14.62 -3.64
CA PHE A 101 13.46 15.59 -2.84
C PHE A 101 12.12 15.88 -3.51
N SER A 102 11.08 16.03 -2.69
CA SER A 102 9.85 16.68 -3.10
C SER A 102 9.93 18.14 -2.69
N ILE A 103 9.76 19.05 -3.65
CA ILE A 103 9.75 20.49 -3.43
C ILE A 103 8.35 21.00 -3.76
N THR A 104 7.65 21.48 -2.74
CA THR A 104 6.37 22.16 -2.91
C THR A 104 6.59 23.66 -2.84
N LEU A 105 6.29 24.36 -3.93
CA LEU A 105 6.38 25.82 -4.03
C LEU A 105 4.98 26.42 -4.04
N ALA A 106 4.80 27.52 -3.29
CA ALA A 106 3.61 28.34 -3.46
C ALA A 106 3.64 28.99 -4.86
N PRO A 107 2.48 29.12 -5.54
CA PRO A 107 2.43 29.79 -6.84
C PRO A 107 2.96 31.23 -6.73
N ALA A 108 3.84 31.62 -7.65
CA ALA A 108 4.36 32.98 -7.71
C ALA A 108 3.20 33.95 -7.97
N ARG A 109 3.07 34.98 -7.13
CA ARG A 109 2.03 36.01 -7.24
C ARG A 109 2.31 36.95 -8.42
#